data_AF-A0A1L9VDU2-F1
#
_entry.id   AF-A0A1L9VDU2-F1
#
_cell.length_a   1.000
_cell.length_b   1.000
_cell.length_c   1.000
_cell.angle_alpha   90.00
_cell.angle_beta   90.00
_cell.angle_gamma   90.00
#
_symmetry.space_group_name_H-M   'P 1'
#
loop_
_entity.id
_entity.type
_entity.pdbx_description
1 polymer ?
#
loop_
_entity_poly.entity_id
_entity_poly.type
_entity_poly.pdbx_seq_one_letter_code
_entity_poly.pdbx_strand_id
1 'polypeptide(L)'
;MITSPRWGIELLRDGDQLSQHCNRFVDGAYRQWIDSGHMQDWIIVDCRHTMPKKYSVLGTKIWRVVFADGYRSAKILDHDNNAIVEDFTLMN
;
A
#
# COMPACT_ATOMS: atom_id res chain seq x y z
N MET A 1 -8.70 29.37 1.29
CA MET A 1 -8.53 28.29 0.30
C MET A 1 -8.27 27.00 1.05
N ILE A 2 -9.19 26.03 0.99
CA ILE A 2 -8.89 24.69 1.48
C ILE A 2 -8.05 24.02 0.40
N THR A 3 -6.76 23.87 0.66
CA THR A 3 -5.88 23.02 -0.16
C THR A 3 -6.31 21.58 0.11
N SER A 4 -7.12 21.01 -0.78
CA SER A 4 -7.49 19.59 -0.67
C SER A 4 -6.22 18.74 -0.52
N PRO A 5 -6.25 17.68 0.30
CA PRO A 5 -5.11 16.79 0.45
C PRO A 5 -4.71 16.23 -0.93
N ARG A 6 -3.46 16.49 -1.34
CA ARG A 6 -2.89 16.02 -2.61
C ARG A 6 -2.25 14.63 -2.47
N TRP A 7 -2.88 13.77 -1.68
CA TRP A 7 -2.41 12.40 -1.44
C TRP A 7 -3.49 11.38 -1.79
N GLY A 8 -3.06 10.20 -2.24
CA GLY A 8 -3.93 9.06 -2.53
C GLY A 8 -3.62 7.84 -1.65
N ILE A 9 -4.65 7.12 -1.21
CA ILE A 9 -4.48 5.83 -0.54
C ILE A 9 -5.40 4.83 -1.24
N GLU A 10 -4.86 3.66 -1.57
CA GLU A 10 -5.67 2.53 -2.04
C GLU A 10 -5.48 1.34 -1.11
N LEU A 11 -6.59 0.72 -0.70
CA LEU A 11 -6.59 -0.45 0.17
C LEU A 11 -6.87 -1.70 -0.66
N LEU A 12 -6.00 -2.70 -0.52
CA LEU A 12 -6.18 -4.01 -1.13
C LEU A 12 -6.37 -5.08 -0.07
N ARG A 13 -6.94 -6.21 -0.48
CA ARG A 13 -7.11 -7.39 0.36
C ARG A 13 -6.42 -8.57 -0.32
N ASP A 14 -5.55 -9.23 0.43
CA ASP A 14 -4.83 -10.42 0.02
C ASP A 14 -4.22 -10.33 -1.38
N GLY A 15 -3.70 -9.14 -1.74
CA GLY A 15 -3.02 -8.91 -3.00
C GLY A 15 -3.93 -9.07 -4.21
N ASP A 16 -5.25 -8.98 -4.04
CA ASP A 16 -6.19 -9.04 -5.16
C ASP A 16 -5.83 -8.01 -6.22
N GLN A 17 -5.60 -8.51 -7.43
CA GLN A 17 -5.24 -7.72 -8.61
C GLN A 17 -4.07 -6.74 -8.39
N LEU A 18 -3.17 -7.01 -7.43
CA LEU A 18 -2.13 -6.09 -6.99
C LEU A 18 -1.41 -5.40 -8.15
N SER A 19 -0.94 -6.17 -9.14
CA SER A 19 -0.20 -5.60 -10.27
C SER A 19 -1.02 -4.62 -11.10
N GLN A 20 -2.32 -4.85 -11.26
CA GLN A 20 -3.20 -3.95 -11.99
C GLN A 20 -3.38 -2.64 -11.24
N HIS A 21 -3.55 -2.71 -9.91
CA HIS A 21 -3.66 -1.53 -9.05
C HIS A 21 -2.35 -0.73 -9.03
N CYS A 22 -1.21 -1.39 -8.87
CA CYS A 22 0.11 -0.75 -8.93
C CYS A 22 0.34 -0.06 -10.28
N ASN A 23 -0.04 -0.72 -11.38
CA ASN A 23 0.09 -0.14 -12.72
C ASN A 23 -0.71 1.16 -12.89
N ARG A 24 -1.83 1.35 -12.18
CA ARG A 24 -2.61 2.60 -12.26
C ARG A 24 -1.80 3.83 -11.85
N PHE A 25 -0.88 3.68 -10.91
CA PHE A 25 -0.04 4.77 -10.41
C PHE A 25 1.28 4.92 -11.17
N VAL A 26 1.79 3.84 -11.78
CA VAL A 26 3.02 3.89 -12.57
C VAL A 26 2.72 4.42 -13.97
N ASP A 27 1.95 3.69 -14.78
CA ASP A 27 1.72 4.04 -16.20
C ASP A 27 0.23 4.05 -16.59
N GLY A 28 -0.67 4.02 -15.61
CA GLY A 28 -2.11 3.91 -15.83
C GLY A 28 -2.90 5.17 -15.47
N ALA A 29 -4.17 4.96 -15.08
CA ALA A 29 -5.17 6.01 -14.95
C ALA A 29 -4.79 7.17 -14.00
N TYR A 30 -3.95 6.93 -13.00
CA TYR A 30 -3.54 7.96 -12.04
C TYR A 30 -2.26 8.69 -12.43
N ARG A 31 -1.54 8.24 -13.46
CA ARG A 31 -0.29 8.86 -13.88
C ARG A 31 -0.47 10.34 -14.26
N GLN A 32 -1.55 10.67 -14.96
CA GLN A 32 -1.86 12.06 -15.30
C GLN A 32 -2.03 12.96 -14.06
N TRP A 33 -2.64 12.46 -12.98
CA TRP A 33 -2.82 13.24 -11.74
C TRP A 33 -1.50 13.44 -11.00
N ILE A 34 -0.59 12.47 -11.09
CA ILE A 34 0.76 12.57 -10.54
C ILE A 34 1.56 13.62 -11.33
N ASP A 35 1.60 13.50 -12.65
CA ASP A 35 2.39 14.36 -13.53
C ASP A 35 1.91 15.83 -13.50
N SER A 36 0.60 16.06 -13.35
CA SER A 36 0.01 17.40 -13.21
C SER A 36 0.10 17.98 -11.79
N GLY A 37 0.63 17.23 -10.82
CA GLY A 37 0.77 17.68 -9.43
C GLY A 37 -0.55 17.76 -8.65
N HIS A 38 -1.65 17.21 -9.19
CA HIS A 38 -2.91 17.04 -8.49
C HIS A 38 -2.82 15.98 -7.38
N MET A 39 -1.92 15.00 -7.54
CA MET A 39 -1.56 14.02 -6.54
C MET A 39 -0.04 13.99 -6.38
N GLN A 40 0.46 14.45 -5.24
CA GLN A 40 1.89 14.58 -4.96
C GLN A 40 2.46 13.34 -4.26
N ASP A 41 1.63 12.64 -3.50
CA ASP A 41 2.03 11.41 -2.84
C ASP A 41 0.92 10.36 -2.89
N TRP A 42 1.28 9.10 -2.77
CA TRP A 42 0.33 8.02 -2.77
C TRP A 42 0.92 6.76 -2.15
N ILE A 43 0.06 5.89 -1.65
CA ILE A 43 0.46 4.57 -1.16
C ILE A 43 -0.63 3.53 -1.36
N ILE A 44 -0.23 2.32 -1.69
CA ILE A 44 -1.08 1.15 -1.64
C ILE A 44 -0.84 0.44 -0.30
N VAL A 45 -1.90 0.18 0.45
CA VAL A 45 -1.86 -0.63 1.66
C VAL A 45 -2.55 -1.95 1.37
N ASP A 46 -1.77 -3.02 1.26
CA ASP A 46 -2.31 -4.36 1.04
C ASP A 46 -2.45 -5.10 2.38
N CYS A 47 -3.69 -5.34 2.77
CA CYS A 47 -4.07 -6.08 3.97
C CYS A 47 -4.01 -7.59 3.71
N ARG A 48 -3.15 -8.30 4.45
CA ARG A 48 -2.78 -9.69 4.23
C ARG A 48 -3.13 -10.57 5.42
N HIS A 49 -3.59 -11.79 5.15
CA HIS A 49 -3.66 -12.87 6.15
C HIS A 49 -2.43 -13.78 6.17
N THR A 50 -1.62 -13.71 5.12
CA THR A 50 -0.44 -14.55 4.92
C THR A 50 0.74 -13.72 4.46
N MET A 51 1.94 -14.19 4.81
CA MET A 51 3.19 -13.53 4.40
C MET A 51 3.22 -13.39 2.87
N PRO A 52 3.28 -12.16 2.33
CA PRO A 52 3.28 -11.96 0.89
C PRO A 52 4.62 -12.37 0.28
N LYS A 53 4.65 -12.59 -1.04
CA LYS A 53 5.91 -12.63 -1.79
C LYS A 53 6.42 -11.21 -2.00
N LYS A 54 7.75 -11.06 -2.13
CA LYS A 54 8.36 -9.78 -2.54
C LYS A 54 7.72 -9.26 -3.82
N TYR A 55 7.54 -7.95 -3.91
CA TYR A 55 6.97 -7.29 -5.07
C TYR A 55 8.00 -6.33 -5.67
N SER A 56 8.53 -6.67 -6.83
CA SER A 56 9.73 -6.04 -7.41
C SER A 56 9.43 -5.04 -8.52
N VAL A 57 8.26 -4.40 -8.54
CA VAL A 57 7.95 -3.38 -9.55
C VAL A 57 8.45 -2.02 -9.08
N LEU A 58 9.47 -1.52 -9.77
CA LEU A 58 10.11 -0.24 -9.49
C LEU A 58 9.09 0.92 -9.47
N GLY A 59 9.29 1.85 -8.55
CA GLY A 59 8.43 3.03 -8.40
C GLY A 59 7.11 2.75 -7.67
N THR A 60 6.83 1.51 -7.27
CA THR A 60 5.60 1.20 -6.54
C THR A 60 5.74 1.47 -5.04
N LYS A 61 4.84 2.29 -4.49
CA LYS A 61 4.75 2.56 -3.05
C LYS A 61 3.71 1.62 -2.43
N ILE A 62 4.16 0.52 -1.82
CA ILE A 62 3.28 -0.45 -1.14
C ILE A 62 3.74 -0.67 0.30
N TRP A 63 2.80 -0.65 1.22
CA TRP A 63 2.94 -1.29 2.54
C TRP A 63 2.06 -2.53 2.64
N ARG A 64 2.58 -3.57 3.29
CA ARG A 64 1.85 -4.81 3.58
C ARG A 64 1.50 -4.83 5.05
N VAL A 65 0.21 -4.79 5.36
CA VAL A 65 -0.25 -5.02 6.74
C VAL A 65 -0.55 -6.50 6.85
N VAL A 66 0.30 -7.24 7.56
CA VAL A 66 0.13 -8.69 7.75
C VAL A 66 -0.52 -8.92 9.10
N PHE A 67 -1.79 -9.31 9.08
CA PHE A 67 -2.55 -9.62 10.29
C PHE A 67 -2.21 -11.01 10.80
N ALA A 68 -2.12 -11.14 12.12
CA ALA A 68 -1.91 -12.40 12.82
C ALA A 68 -2.93 -12.53 13.98
N ASP A 69 -2.94 -13.70 14.61
CA ASP A 69 -3.75 -14.00 15.80
C ASP A 69 -5.24 -13.65 15.66
N GLY A 70 -5.83 -13.91 14.49
CA GLY A 70 -7.23 -13.57 14.21
C GLY A 70 -7.49 -12.07 14.25
N TYR A 71 -6.61 -11.27 13.62
CA TYR A 71 -6.64 -9.80 13.56
C TYR A 71 -6.43 -9.10 14.91
N ARG A 72 -5.79 -9.77 15.87
CA ARG A 72 -5.41 -9.17 17.16
C ARG A 72 -4.04 -8.51 17.12
N SER A 73 -3.24 -8.86 16.13
CA SER A 73 -1.90 -8.32 15.92
C SER A 73 -1.66 -8.08 14.44
N ALA A 74 -0.72 -7.18 14.13
CA ALA A 74 -0.25 -6.98 12.77
C ALA A 74 1.22 -6.53 12.77
N LYS A 75 1.88 -6.68 11.62
CA LYS A 75 3.14 -6.01 11.29
C LYS A 75 3.00 -5.27 9.97
N ILE A 76 3.82 -4.25 9.75
CA ILE A 76 3.87 -3.53 8.48
C ILE A 76 5.20 -3.82 7.80
N LEU A 77 5.12 -4.27 6.54
CA LEU A 77 6.29 -4.55 5.71
C LEU A 77 6.35 -3.63 4.50
N ASP A 78 7.57 -3.39 3.99
CA ASP A 78 7.78 -2.77 2.68
C ASP A 78 7.55 -3.77 1.53
N HIS A 79 7.81 -3.34 0.29
CA HIS A 79 7.65 -4.19 -0.90
C HIS A 79 8.65 -5.36 -0.98
N ASP A 80 9.77 -5.28 -0.26
CA ASP A 80 10.80 -6.31 -0.15
C ASP A 80 10.59 -7.23 1.06
N ASN A 81 9.48 -7.04 1.77
CA ASN A 81 9.11 -7.71 3.01
C ASN A 81 10.01 -7.40 4.21
N ASN A 82 10.76 -6.30 4.21
CA ASN A 82 11.44 -5.83 5.42
C ASN A 82 10.43 -5.16 6.34
N ALA A 83 10.60 -5.33 7.66
CA ALA A 83 9.73 -4.71 8.64
C ALA A 83 9.92 -3.18 8.65
N ILE A 84 8.82 -2.47 8.45
CA ILE A 84 8.71 -1.02 8.70
C ILE A 84 8.22 -0.81 10.14
N VAL A 85 7.25 -1.63 10.55
CA VAL A 85 6.74 -1.70 11.92
C VAL A 85 6.72 -3.16 12.31
N GLU A 86 7.42 -3.49 13.38
CA GLU A 86 7.41 -4.82 14.00
C GLU A 86 6.00 -5.17 14.53
N ASP A 87 5.79 -6.41 14.97
CA ASP A 87 4.50 -6.86 15.46
C ASP A 87 3.93 -5.94 16.56
N PHE A 88 2.71 -5.44 16.34
CA PHE A 88 1.97 -4.61 17.27
C PHE A 88 0.55 -5.16 17.49
N THR A 89 0.03 -4.94 18.69
CA THR A 89 -1.33 -5.36 19.06
C THR A 89 -2.36 -4.36 18.52
N LEU A 90 -3.44 -4.89 17.95
CA LEU A 90 -4.63 -4.12 17.59
C LEU A 90 -5.55 -4.11 18.81
N MET A 91 -6.00 -2.91 19.23
CA MET A 91 -6.83 -2.78 20.42
C MET A 91 -8.13 -3.58 20.24
N ASN A 92 -8.46 -4.40 21.25
CA ASN A 92 -9.75 -5.10 21.35
C ASN A 92 -10.85 -4.15 21.80
#